data_AF-A0A0S3RC61-F1
#
_entry.id   AF-A0A0S3RC61-F1
#
_cell.length_a   1.000
_cell.length_b   1.000
_cell.length_c   1.000
_cell.angle_alpha   90.00
_cell.angle_beta   90.00
_cell.angle_gamma   90.00
#
_symmetry.space_group_name_H-M   'P 1'
#
loop_
_entity.id
_entity.type
_entity.pdbx_description
1 polymer ?
#
loop_
_entity_poly.entity_id
_entity_poly.type
_entity_poly.pdbx_seq_one_letter_code
_entity_poly.pdbx_strand_id
1 'polypeptide(L)'
;MGHIGSSKDGTKAGMATAMMDIDGDSGDDDLDPTNAEILEEFGGEDAFRYHCKKFSMLFFEEYGLISHQINSYNHYVNVGLQRTFDGFGDLVVTPGFDPSKKGDNEHYRYASIKFGKVKLDKPMVWGGELNNQELKMLPRHARLQRMTYASKMKILVKVQVYVPKKIRSDKFKTGKEEFLDKEILTEDESEIIIGKLPVMVKSDLCWMKGEKDDCEFDHGGYFLIKGAEKTFIAQEQLYLK
;
A
#
# COMPACT_ATOMS: atom_id res chain seq x y z
N MET A 1 47.43 -10.05 -26.66
CA MET A 1 47.33 -10.14 -28.13
C MET A 1 46.22 -11.13 -28.46
N GLY A 2 44.99 -10.63 -28.63
CA GLY A 2 43.84 -11.45 -29.00
C GLY A 2 43.75 -11.54 -30.52
N HIS A 3 43.87 -12.75 -31.05
CA HIS A 3 43.72 -13.02 -32.48
C HIS A 3 42.23 -13.18 -32.82
N ILE A 4 41.78 -12.39 -33.77
CA ILE A 4 40.55 -12.59 -34.54
C ILE A 4 40.71 -13.84 -35.41
N GLY A 5 39.69 -14.68 -35.41
CA GLY A 5 39.51 -15.78 -36.36
C GLY A 5 38.03 -15.86 -36.74
N SER A 6 37.71 -15.36 -37.93
CA SER A 6 36.42 -15.50 -38.59
C SER A 6 36.37 -16.85 -39.31
N SER A 7 35.26 -17.58 -39.25
CA SER A 7 34.96 -18.63 -40.24
C SER A 7 33.49 -18.63 -40.59
N LYS A 8 33.22 -18.51 -41.89
CA LYS A 8 31.94 -18.71 -42.57
C LYS A 8 31.73 -20.19 -42.89
N ASP A 9 30.48 -20.49 -43.25
CA ASP A 9 29.92 -21.73 -43.80
C ASP A 9 29.64 -22.82 -42.75
N GLY A 10 28.44 -23.40 -42.58
CA GLY A 10 27.20 -23.35 -43.33
C GLY A 10 26.63 -24.77 -43.38
N THR A 11 25.56 -25.08 -42.65
CA THR A 11 24.69 -26.25 -42.94
C THR A 11 23.39 -26.21 -42.12
N LYS A 12 22.27 -26.42 -42.81
CA LYS A 12 20.92 -26.64 -42.26
C LYS A 12 20.88 -27.91 -41.40
N ALA A 13 20.25 -27.83 -40.23
CA ALA A 13 19.60 -28.94 -39.52
C ALA A 13 18.53 -28.29 -38.61
N GLY A 14 17.24 -28.53 -38.81
CA GLY A 14 16.60 -29.80 -38.48
C GLY A 14 16.13 -29.73 -37.03
N MET A 15 14.98 -29.11 -36.79
CA MET A 15 14.39 -28.92 -35.46
C MET A 15 13.84 -30.27 -34.99
N ALA A 16 14.54 -30.91 -34.06
CA ALA A 16 14.11 -32.16 -33.44
C ALA A 16 13.25 -31.84 -32.21
N THR A 17 11.96 -32.15 -32.30
CA THR A 17 11.00 -32.14 -31.21
C THR A 17 11.37 -33.25 -30.22
N ALA A 18 11.72 -32.89 -28.99
CA ALA A 18 11.90 -33.86 -27.91
C ALA A 18 10.51 -34.24 -27.36
N MET A 19 10.10 -35.49 -27.59
CA MET A 19 8.95 -36.11 -26.95
C MET A 19 9.31 -36.43 -25.49
N MET A 20 8.55 -35.91 -24.54
CA MET A 20 8.50 -36.41 -23.17
C MET A 20 7.15 -37.09 -23.00
N ASP A 21 7.16 -38.42 -22.89
CA ASP A 21 6.00 -39.23 -22.53
C ASP A 21 5.68 -39.02 -21.04
N ILE A 22 4.46 -38.56 -20.73
CA ILE A 22 3.91 -38.56 -19.37
C ILE A 22 2.65 -39.43 -19.41
N ASP A 23 2.70 -40.56 -18.71
CA ASP A 23 1.60 -41.51 -18.58
C ASP A 23 0.43 -40.87 -17.82
N GLY A 24 -0.78 -41.19 -18.28
CA GLY A 24 -2.01 -40.46 -17.99
C GLY A 24 -2.62 -40.65 -16.60
N ASP A 25 -3.39 -39.63 -16.23
CA ASP A 25 -4.52 -39.74 -15.33
C ASP A 25 -5.71 -39.03 -15.99
N SER A 26 -6.80 -39.76 -16.15
CA SER A 26 -8.00 -39.36 -16.88
C SER A 26 -8.89 -38.47 -16.00
N GLY A 27 -9.04 -37.20 -16.40
CA GLY A 27 -10.01 -36.27 -15.82
C GLY A 27 -10.11 -35.00 -16.66
N ASP A 28 -11.19 -34.89 -17.44
CA ASP A 28 -11.62 -33.73 -18.24
C ASP A 28 -10.55 -33.09 -19.14
N ASP A 29 -10.33 -33.69 -20.32
CA ASP A 29 -9.66 -33.05 -21.45
C ASP A 29 -10.55 -31.93 -22.03
N ASP A 30 -10.57 -30.76 -21.39
CA ASP A 30 -10.74 -29.51 -22.12
C ASP A 30 -9.51 -29.39 -23.04
N LEU A 31 -9.59 -29.99 -24.23
CA LEU A 31 -8.54 -29.91 -25.24
C LEU A 31 -8.31 -28.43 -25.56
N ASP A 32 -7.22 -27.87 -25.01
CA ASP A 32 -6.76 -26.55 -25.38
C ASP A 32 -6.64 -26.52 -26.92
N PRO A 33 -7.32 -25.59 -27.60
CA PRO A 33 -7.37 -25.57 -29.05
C PRO A 33 -5.95 -25.47 -29.61
N THR A 34 -5.67 -26.29 -30.63
CA THR A 34 -4.35 -26.26 -31.27
C THR A 34 -4.13 -24.89 -31.95
N ASN A 35 -2.88 -24.46 -32.06
CA ASN A 35 -2.55 -23.18 -32.71
C ASN A 35 -3.14 -23.07 -34.13
N ALA A 36 -3.32 -24.19 -34.84
CA ALA A 36 -3.95 -24.23 -36.16
C ALA A 36 -5.45 -23.94 -36.11
N GLU A 37 -6.17 -24.50 -35.13
CA GLU A 37 -7.60 -24.26 -34.91
C GLU A 37 -7.87 -22.81 -34.51
N ILE A 38 -7.02 -22.23 -33.64
CA ILE A 38 -7.09 -20.81 -33.26
C ILE A 38 -6.89 -19.92 -34.50
N LEU A 39 -5.89 -20.22 -35.34
CA LEU A 39 -5.62 -19.42 -36.53
C LEU A 39 -6.76 -19.50 -37.55
N GLU A 40 -7.39 -20.65 -37.71
CA GLU A 40 -8.54 -20.82 -38.61
C GLU A 40 -9.78 -20.05 -38.11
N GLU A 41 -10.04 -20.08 -36.80
CA GLU A 41 -11.13 -19.33 -36.15
C GLU A 41 -10.97 -17.81 -36.30
N PHE A 42 -9.73 -17.32 -36.21
CA PHE A 42 -9.42 -15.89 -36.38
C PHE A 42 -9.22 -15.47 -37.84
N GLY A 43 -9.43 -16.36 -38.83
CA GLY A 43 -9.39 -16.01 -40.26
C GLY A 43 -7.98 -15.94 -40.85
N GLY A 44 -7.03 -16.69 -40.30
CA GLY A 44 -5.63 -16.78 -40.74
C GLY A 44 -4.66 -15.93 -39.91
N GLU A 45 -3.36 -16.10 -40.16
CA GLU A 45 -2.28 -15.47 -39.38
C GLU A 45 -2.34 -13.93 -39.38
N ASP A 46 -2.67 -13.30 -40.52
CA ASP A 46 -2.72 -11.85 -40.63
C ASP A 46 -3.87 -11.24 -39.83
N ALA A 47 -5.04 -11.90 -39.85
CA ALA A 47 -6.21 -11.47 -39.10
C ALA A 47 -6.01 -11.69 -37.60
N PHE A 48 -5.47 -12.85 -37.20
CA PHE A 48 -5.07 -13.10 -35.81
C PHE A 48 -4.12 -12.02 -35.28
N ARG A 49 -3.08 -11.67 -36.03
CA ARG A 49 -2.13 -10.61 -35.64
C ARG A 49 -2.81 -9.24 -35.49
N TYR A 50 -3.75 -8.92 -36.38
CA TYR A 50 -4.55 -7.70 -36.27
C TYR A 50 -5.40 -7.69 -35.00
N HIS A 51 -6.06 -8.81 -34.69
CA HIS A 51 -6.85 -8.97 -33.48
C HIS A 51 -5.99 -8.85 -32.22
N CYS A 52 -4.86 -9.55 -32.12
CA CYS A 52 -3.94 -9.42 -30.98
C CYS A 52 -3.47 -7.97 -30.78
N LYS A 53 -3.13 -7.26 -31.86
CA LYS A 53 -2.76 -5.84 -31.78
C LYS A 53 -3.93 -4.99 -31.28
N LYS A 54 -5.13 -5.21 -31.80
CA LYS A 54 -6.35 -4.50 -31.39
C LYS A 54 -6.68 -4.75 -29.92
N PHE A 55 -6.64 -6.00 -29.46
CA PHE A 55 -6.83 -6.37 -28.06
C PHE A 55 -5.78 -5.72 -27.16
N SER A 56 -4.51 -5.71 -27.58
CA SER A 56 -3.45 -5.04 -26.83
C SER A 56 -3.70 -3.54 -26.70
N MET A 57 -4.14 -2.87 -27.78
CA MET A 57 -4.47 -1.45 -27.74
C MET A 57 -5.65 -1.18 -26.79
N LEU A 58 -6.75 -1.96 -26.90
CA LEU A 58 -7.91 -1.84 -26.02
C LEU A 58 -7.55 -2.10 -24.55
N PHE A 59 -6.67 -3.06 -24.28
CA PHE A 59 -6.18 -3.34 -22.94
C PHE A 59 -5.46 -2.13 -22.34
N PHE A 60 -4.56 -1.49 -23.09
CA PHE A 60 -3.85 -0.31 -22.60
C PHE A 60 -4.71 0.96 -22.59
N GLU A 61 -5.76 1.05 -23.40
CA GLU A 61 -6.75 2.13 -23.32
C GLU A 61 -7.58 2.03 -22.03
N GLU A 62 -7.99 0.82 -21.63
CA GLU A 62 -8.78 0.59 -20.41
C GLU A 62 -7.92 0.69 -19.14
N TYR A 63 -6.80 -0.03 -19.11
CA TYR A 63 -5.99 -0.14 -17.89
C TYR A 63 -4.88 0.91 -17.81
N GLY A 64 -4.41 1.45 -18.93
CA GLY A 64 -3.24 2.34 -18.93
C GLY A 64 -1.91 1.65 -18.61
N LEU A 65 -0.80 2.33 -18.93
CA LEU A 65 0.56 1.78 -18.83
C LEU A 65 1.11 1.69 -17.38
N ILE A 66 0.68 2.60 -16.49
CA ILE A 66 1.24 2.75 -15.13
C ILE A 66 0.22 2.33 -14.05
N SER A 67 -0.86 1.64 -14.43
CA SER A 67 -1.91 1.21 -13.50
C SER A 67 -1.39 0.40 -12.33
N HIS A 68 -0.41 -0.46 -12.53
CA HIS A 68 0.16 -1.28 -11.45
C HIS A 68 0.69 -0.42 -10.28
N GLN A 69 1.38 0.70 -10.55
CA GLN A 69 1.88 1.60 -9.50
C GLN A 69 0.73 2.31 -8.79
N ILE A 70 -0.22 2.84 -9.56
CA ILE A 70 -1.36 3.60 -9.03
C ILE A 70 -2.27 2.69 -8.19
N ASN A 71 -2.56 1.49 -8.69
CA ASN A 71 -3.38 0.49 -8.00
C ASN A 71 -2.70 0.02 -6.71
N SER A 72 -1.39 -0.20 -6.74
CA SER A 72 -0.61 -0.56 -5.53
C SER A 72 -0.70 0.55 -4.47
N TYR A 73 -0.48 1.80 -4.86
CA TYR A 73 -0.59 2.94 -3.95
C TYR A 73 -2.02 3.11 -3.40
N ASN A 74 -3.04 3.01 -4.26
CA ASN A 74 -4.45 3.11 -3.86
C ASN A 74 -4.82 1.98 -2.88
N HIS A 75 -4.38 0.76 -3.14
CA HIS A 75 -4.58 -0.36 -2.23
C HIS A 75 -3.87 -0.13 -0.87
N TYR A 76 -2.64 0.39 -0.87
CA TYR A 76 -1.96 0.77 0.36
C TYR A 76 -2.74 1.84 1.14
N VAL A 77 -3.19 2.91 0.49
CA VAL A 77 -3.94 3.99 1.15
C VAL A 77 -5.26 3.51 1.72
N ASN A 78 -6.00 2.68 0.98
CA ASN A 78 -7.34 2.24 1.37
C ASN A 78 -7.33 1.10 2.41
N VAL A 79 -6.35 0.19 2.32
CA VAL A 79 -6.33 -1.05 3.11
C VAL A 79 -5.03 -1.17 3.92
N GLY A 80 -3.88 -1.02 3.27
CA GLY A 80 -2.57 -1.23 3.90
C GLY A 80 -2.30 -0.31 5.09
N LEU A 81 -2.71 0.96 4.99
CA LEU A 81 -2.50 1.96 6.02
C LEU A 81 -3.29 1.63 7.29
N GLN A 82 -4.58 1.30 7.17
CA GLN A 82 -5.38 0.89 8.32
C GLN A 82 -4.83 -0.38 8.97
N ARG A 83 -4.48 -1.40 8.16
CA ARG A 83 -3.85 -2.63 8.66
C ARG A 83 -2.56 -2.37 9.43
N THR A 84 -1.76 -1.38 9.02
CA THR A 84 -0.53 -1.00 9.70
C THR A 84 -0.85 -0.44 11.09
N PHE A 85 -1.87 0.41 11.21
CA PHE A 85 -2.28 0.96 12.50
C PHE A 85 -2.94 -0.07 13.42
N ASP A 86 -3.74 -0.97 12.85
CA ASP A 86 -4.35 -2.09 13.59
C ASP A 86 -3.27 -3.04 14.14
N GLY A 87 -2.14 -3.17 13.44
CA GLY A 87 -1.01 -4.02 13.84
C GLY A 87 -0.23 -3.53 15.07
N PHE A 88 -0.34 -2.26 15.47
CA PHE A 88 0.36 -1.75 16.66
C PHE A 88 -0.26 -2.23 17.98
N GLY A 89 -1.54 -2.62 18.00
CA GLY A 89 -2.24 -3.02 19.21
C GLY A 89 -2.38 -1.89 20.23
N ASP A 90 -2.56 -2.27 21.51
CA ASP A 90 -2.70 -1.34 22.61
C ASP A 90 -1.32 -0.92 23.16
N LEU A 91 -1.00 0.37 23.08
CA LEU A 91 0.24 0.92 23.62
C LEU A 91 0.05 1.24 25.11
N VAL A 92 0.68 0.45 25.97
CA VAL A 92 0.65 0.67 27.43
C VAL A 92 1.81 1.57 27.84
N VAL A 93 1.48 2.72 28.44
CA VAL A 93 2.43 3.65 29.04
C VAL A 93 2.48 3.38 30.54
N THR A 94 3.66 2.96 31.01
CA THR A 94 3.94 2.75 32.43
C THR A 94 4.52 4.02 33.06
N PRO A 95 4.11 4.37 34.29
CA PRO A 95 4.69 5.51 34.99
C PRO A 95 6.18 5.27 35.31
N GLY A 96 6.97 6.34 35.30
CA GLY A 96 8.36 6.28 35.74
C GLY A 96 8.46 5.92 37.22
N PHE A 97 9.34 4.98 37.57
CA PHE A 97 9.57 4.58 38.96
C PHE A 97 10.33 5.67 39.71
N ASP A 98 9.70 6.25 40.75
CA ASP A 98 10.35 7.20 41.65
C ASP A 98 10.65 6.51 43.00
N PRO A 99 11.93 6.23 43.31
CA PRO A 99 12.32 5.56 44.56
C PRO A 99 12.00 6.38 45.82
N SER A 100 11.67 7.67 45.69
CA SER A 100 11.27 8.56 46.79
C SER A 100 9.82 8.34 47.23
N LYS A 101 8.99 7.71 46.40
CA LYS A 101 7.57 7.39 46.67
C LYS A 101 7.36 5.92 47.07
N LYS A 102 8.31 5.36 47.82
CA LYS A 102 8.22 4.02 48.42
C LYS A 102 7.09 3.97 49.45
N GLY A 103 5.87 3.65 49.01
CA GLY A 103 4.76 3.41 49.93
C GLY A 103 3.42 3.28 49.21
N ASP A 104 3.12 4.21 48.30
CA ASP A 104 1.80 4.30 47.67
C ASP A 104 1.80 3.75 46.25
N ASN A 105 1.66 2.42 46.14
CA ASN A 105 1.33 1.79 44.86
C ASN A 105 -0.02 2.27 44.28
N GLU A 106 -0.86 2.91 45.11
CA GLU A 106 -2.18 3.47 44.73
C GLU A 106 -2.14 4.68 43.81
N HIS A 107 -0.99 5.36 43.67
CA HIS A 107 -0.90 6.59 42.87
C HIS A 107 -0.24 6.41 41.50
N TYR A 108 0.18 5.19 41.15
CA TYR A 108 0.75 4.91 39.84
C TYR A 108 -0.37 4.80 38.80
N ARG A 109 -0.49 5.85 37.98
CA ARG A 109 -1.42 5.89 36.84
C ARG A 109 -0.76 5.28 35.63
N TYR A 110 -1.46 4.35 35.00
CA TYR A 110 -1.10 3.76 33.72
C TYR A 110 -1.97 4.40 32.65
N ALA A 111 -1.45 4.48 31.42
CA ALA A 111 -2.25 4.87 30.27
C ALA A 111 -2.23 3.76 29.22
N SER A 112 -3.37 3.51 28.59
CA SER A 112 -3.49 2.66 27.41
C SER A 112 -3.91 3.55 26.25
N ILE A 113 -3.11 3.57 25.20
CA ILE A 113 -3.40 4.31 23.98
C ILE A 113 -3.77 3.30 22.91
N LYS A 114 -4.95 3.47 22.32
CA LYS A 114 -5.45 2.64 21.23
C LYS A 114 -5.65 3.50 19.99
N PHE A 115 -5.07 3.07 18.88
CA PHE A 115 -5.27 3.68 17.58
C PHE A 115 -6.56 3.14 16.95
N GLY A 116 -7.39 4.04 16.45
CA GLY A 116 -8.64 3.75 15.77
C GLY A 116 -8.52 3.94 14.27
N LYS A 117 -9.59 4.49 13.68
CA LYS A 117 -9.68 4.67 12.22
C LYS A 117 -8.75 5.78 11.72
N VAL A 118 -8.03 5.48 10.65
CA VAL A 118 -7.16 6.42 9.92
C VAL A 118 -7.95 7.09 8.80
N LYS A 119 -7.77 8.41 8.65
CA LYS A 119 -8.33 9.21 7.57
C LYS A 119 -7.23 10.05 6.93
N LEU A 120 -7.32 10.19 5.62
CA LEU A 120 -6.44 11.04 4.83
C LEU A 120 -7.28 12.11 4.13
N ASP A 121 -6.94 13.37 4.37
CA ASP A 121 -7.57 14.48 3.67
C ASP A 121 -6.96 14.64 2.28
N LYS A 122 -7.69 15.19 1.31
CA LYS A 122 -7.05 15.52 0.02
C LYS A 122 -5.95 16.59 0.23
N PRO A 123 -4.91 16.65 -0.62
CA PRO A 123 -3.79 17.57 -0.44
C PRO A 123 -4.23 19.04 -0.36
N MET A 124 -3.90 19.70 0.75
CA MET A 124 -4.20 21.11 0.99
C MET A 124 -2.96 21.83 1.51
N VAL A 125 -2.84 23.11 1.14
CA VAL A 125 -1.78 24.00 1.60
C VAL A 125 -2.39 25.12 2.44
N TRP A 126 -1.69 25.51 3.50
CA TRP A 126 -2.10 26.65 4.31
C TRP A 126 -1.85 27.95 3.54
N GLY A 127 -2.88 28.77 3.35
CA GLY A 127 -2.82 30.04 2.61
C GLY A 127 -2.10 31.19 3.33
N GLY A 128 -1.51 30.95 4.51
CA GLY A 128 -0.84 31.97 5.32
C GLY A 128 -1.80 32.86 6.11
N GLU A 129 -1.21 33.85 6.79
CA GLU A 129 -1.91 34.78 7.72
C GLU A 129 -2.98 35.65 7.04
N LEU A 130 -2.87 35.88 5.73
CA LEU A 130 -3.78 36.75 4.99
C LEU A 130 -5.19 36.17 4.84
N ASN A 131 -5.32 34.85 4.74
CA ASN A 131 -6.61 34.21 4.42
C ASN A 131 -7.05 33.14 5.43
N ASN A 132 -6.17 32.71 6.36
CA ASN A 132 -6.45 31.69 7.40
C ASN A 132 -7.20 30.44 6.89
N GLN A 133 -7.10 30.15 5.58
CA GLN A 133 -7.89 29.14 4.89
C GLN A 133 -6.97 28.12 4.22
N GLU A 134 -7.41 26.86 4.26
CA GLU A 134 -6.76 25.77 3.55
C GLU A 134 -7.15 25.83 2.06
N LEU A 135 -6.14 25.93 1.20
CA LEU A 135 -6.29 26.01 -0.24
C LEU A 135 -6.05 24.64 -0.88
N LYS A 136 -6.82 24.33 -1.93
CA LYS A 136 -6.61 23.14 -2.79
C LYS A 136 -5.18 23.16 -3.34
N MET A 137 -4.38 22.20 -2.96
CA MET A 137 -3.04 22.03 -3.52
C MET A 137 -3.17 21.19 -4.80
N LEU A 138 -2.72 21.71 -5.93
CA LEU A 138 -2.59 20.94 -7.18
C LEU A 138 -1.12 20.50 -7.36
N PRO A 139 -0.85 19.41 -8.09
CA PRO A 139 0.51 18.99 -8.40
C PRO A 139 1.38 20.12 -8.99
N ARG A 140 0.84 20.94 -9.91
CA ARG A 140 1.55 22.12 -10.44
C ARG A 140 2.00 23.11 -9.37
N HIS A 141 1.20 23.33 -8.31
CA HIS A 141 1.56 24.23 -7.21
C HIS A 141 2.77 23.66 -6.45
N ALA A 142 2.79 22.35 -6.22
CA ALA A 142 3.90 21.67 -5.55
C ALA A 142 5.21 21.77 -6.36
N ARG A 143 5.15 21.58 -7.69
CA ARG A 143 6.30 21.74 -8.60
C ARG A 143 6.87 23.15 -8.54
N LEU A 144 6.04 24.16 -8.81
CA LEU A 144 6.48 25.55 -8.93
C LEU A 144 6.99 26.14 -7.61
N GLN A 145 6.36 25.79 -6.49
CA GLN A 145 6.69 26.35 -5.17
C GLN A 145 7.70 25.50 -4.38
N ARG A 146 8.30 24.48 -4.99
CA ARG A 146 9.23 23.55 -4.33
C ARG A 146 8.66 22.91 -3.06
N MET A 147 7.36 22.61 -3.06
CA MET A 147 6.66 21.97 -1.95
C MET A 147 6.51 20.48 -2.17
N THR A 148 6.16 19.77 -1.10
CA THR A 148 5.79 18.36 -1.16
C THR A 148 4.29 18.22 -1.32
N TYR A 149 3.84 17.50 -2.34
CA TYR A 149 2.43 17.18 -2.56
C TYR A 149 2.01 16.06 -1.60
N ALA A 150 1.35 16.43 -0.50
CA ALA A 150 1.02 15.50 0.57
C ALA A 150 -0.35 15.77 1.19
N SER A 151 -0.96 14.70 1.68
CA SER A 151 -2.21 14.65 2.42
C SER A 151 -1.93 14.72 3.93
N LYS A 152 -2.83 15.33 4.70
CA LYS A 152 -2.78 15.27 6.17
C LYS A 152 -3.38 13.94 6.63
N MET A 153 -2.66 13.26 7.51
CA MET A 153 -3.10 12.00 8.13
C MET A 153 -3.66 12.27 9.52
N LYS A 154 -4.93 11.91 9.68
CA LYS A 154 -5.71 12.03 10.91
C LYS A 154 -6.06 10.66 11.45
N ILE A 155 -5.93 10.47 12.75
CA ILE A 155 -6.23 9.19 13.41
C ILE A 155 -7.09 9.47 14.62
N LEU A 156 -8.12 8.65 14.79
CA LEU A 156 -8.88 8.59 16.02
C LEU A 156 -8.05 7.88 17.08
N VAL A 157 -7.70 8.56 18.16
CA VAL A 157 -6.91 7.99 19.25
C VAL A 157 -7.74 7.95 20.51
N LYS A 158 -7.80 6.77 21.12
CA LYS A 158 -8.50 6.54 22.38
C LYS A 158 -7.48 6.36 23.48
N VAL A 159 -7.50 7.25 24.47
CA VAL A 159 -6.60 7.23 25.62
C VAL A 159 -7.38 6.89 26.87
N GLN A 160 -6.99 5.80 27.53
CA GLN A 160 -7.57 5.36 28.80
C GLN A 160 -6.52 5.44 29.90
N VAL A 161 -6.77 6.26 30.93
CA VAL A 161 -5.94 6.31 32.13
C VAL A 161 -6.56 5.42 33.19
N TYR A 162 -5.80 4.47 33.73
CA TYR A 162 -6.28 3.50 34.70
C TYR A 162 -5.29 3.26 35.85
N VAL A 163 -5.82 2.76 36.97
CA VAL A 163 -5.03 2.30 38.13
C VAL A 163 -5.27 0.81 38.31
N PRO A 164 -4.23 -0.02 38.49
CA PRO A 164 -4.40 -1.45 38.72
C PRO A 164 -4.94 -1.69 40.13
N LYS A 165 -6.15 -2.26 40.22
CA LYS A 165 -6.71 -2.76 41.48
C LYS A 165 -6.47 -4.26 41.57
N LYS A 166 -5.91 -4.70 42.70
CA LYS A 166 -5.83 -6.13 43.03
C LYS A 166 -7.18 -6.57 43.57
N ILE A 167 -7.95 -7.31 42.78
CA ILE A 167 -9.20 -7.89 43.26
C ILE A 167 -8.90 -9.33 43.69
N ARG A 168 -9.19 -9.64 44.97
CA ARG A 168 -9.26 -11.02 45.44
C ARG A 168 -10.62 -11.59 45.06
N SER A 169 -10.64 -12.62 44.23
CA SER A 169 -11.86 -13.41 44.04
C SER A 169 -12.03 -14.34 45.26
N ASP A 170 -13.03 -14.07 46.08
CA ASP A 170 -13.54 -15.03 47.06
C ASP A 170 -14.37 -16.09 46.31
N LYS A 171 -13.70 -16.97 45.57
CA LYS A 171 -14.32 -18.20 45.08
C LYS A 171 -13.64 -19.38 45.76
N PHE A 172 -14.31 -19.83 46.82
CA PHE A 172 -14.16 -21.12 47.48
C PHE A 172 -13.54 -22.19 46.55
N LYS A 173 -12.34 -22.68 46.92
CA LYS A 173 -11.79 -24.03 46.66
C LYS A 173 -10.79 -24.34 45.52
N THR A 174 -10.30 -23.42 44.68
CA THR A 174 -9.20 -23.82 43.77
C THR A 174 -8.31 -22.65 43.36
N GLY A 175 -7.01 -22.74 43.68
CA GLY A 175 -5.91 -21.97 43.06
C GLY A 175 -6.00 -20.44 43.15
N LYS A 176 -5.11 -19.81 43.92
CA LYS A 176 -4.97 -18.35 43.99
C LYS A 176 -4.53 -17.78 42.64
N GLU A 177 -5.45 -17.27 41.84
CA GLU A 177 -5.14 -16.38 40.72
C GLU A 177 -5.48 -14.94 41.11
N GLU A 178 -4.45 -14.12 41.29
CA GLU A 178 -4.61 -12.67 41.46
C GLU A 178 -4.94 -12.06 40.08
N PHE A 179 -6.19 -11.63 39.88
CA PHE A 179 -6.55 -10.87 38.68
C PHE A 179 -6.33 -9.37 38.95
N LEU A 180 -5.57 -8.72 38.06
CA LEU A 180 -5.43 -7.26 38.03
C LEU A 180 -6.64 -6.70 37.29
N ASP A 181 -7.57 -6.10 38.01
CA ASP A 181 -8.66 -5.36 37.40
C ASP A 181 -8.23 -3.92 37.14
N LYS A 182 -8.70 -3.34 36.04
CA LYS A 182 -8.34 -1.99 35.61
C LYS A 182 -9.45 -1.03 36.01
N GLU A 183 -9.20 -0.19 37.00
CA GLU A 183 -10.10 0.93 37.29
C GLU A 183 -9.79 2.09 36.34
N ILE A 184 -10.69 2.35 35.39
CA ILE A 184 -10.56 3.46 34.45
C ILE A 184 -10.91 4.76 35.17
N LEU A 185 -9.95 5.67 35.26
CA LEU A 185 -10.12 7.00 35.83
C LEU A 185 -10.62 8.01 34.79
N THR A 186 -10.11 7.92 33.56
CA THR A 186 -10.40 8.86 32.50
C THR A 186 -10.30 8.16 31.15
N GLU A 187 -11.24 8.47 30.28
CA GLU A 187 -11.28 8.00 28.90
C GLU A 187 -11.51 9.21 28.00
N ASP A 188 -10.61 9.41 27.04
CA ASP A 188 -10.72 10.45 26.02
C ASP A 188 -10.60 9.81 24.63
N GLU A 189 -11.38 10.33 23.69
CA GLU A 189 -11.33 9.92 22.30
C GLU A 189 -11.30 11.17 21.43
N SER A 190 -10.18 11.36 20.74
CA SER A 190 -9.94 12.56 19.94
C SER A 190 -9.28 12.23 18.61
N GLU A 191 -9.59 13.01 17.58
CA GLU A 191 -8.95 12.91 16.27
C GLU A 191 -7.70 13.80 16.26
N ILE A 192 -6.53 13.19 16.07
CA ILE A 192 -5.25 13.89 16.05
C ILE A 192 -4.60 13.81 14.68
N ILE A 193 -3.89 14.87 14.31
CA ILE A 193 -3.05 14.88 13.10
C ILE A 193 -1.68 14.34 13.47
N ILE A 194 -1.33 13.17 12.92
CA ILE A 194 -0.05 12.51 13.23
C ILE A 194 1.05 12.86 12.22
N GLY A 195 0.70 13.37 11.05
CA GLY A 195 1.68 13.68 10.02
C GLY A 195 1.08 13.93 8.64
N LYS A 196 1.94 13.84 7.62
CA LYS A 196 1.56 13.99 6.22
C LYS A 196 2.04 12.80 5.40
N LEU A 197 1.19 12.30 4.52
CA LEU A 197 1.50 11.23 3.58
C LEU A 197 1.66 11.81 2.17
N PRO A 198 2.82 11.64 1.49
CA PRO A 198 2.97 12.04 0.10
C PRO A 198 1.92 11.37 -0.79
N VAL A 199 1.29 12.15 -1.67
CA VAL A 199 0.23 11.66 -2.56
C VAL A 199 0.79 11.43 -3.95
N MET A 200 0.53 10.24 -4.50
CA MET A 200 0.92 9.90 -5.87
C MET A 200 0.04 10.67 -6.87
N VAL A 201 0.65 11.28 -7.89
CA VAL A 201 -0.06 11.99 -8.95
C VAL A 201 -0.94 11.00 -9.73
N LYS A 202 -2.18 11.40 -10.03
CA LYS A 202 -3.26 10.57 -10.62
C LYS A 202 -3.80 9.42 -9.76
N SER A 203 -3.39 9.29 -8.50
CA SER A 203 -4.03 8.36 -7.55
C SER A 203 -5.42 8.83 -7.09
N ASP A 204 -6.14 7.97 -6.37
CA ASP A 204 -7.50 8.23 -5.89
C ASP A 204 -7.62 9.45 -4.98
N LEU A 205 -6.57 9.73 -4.23
CA LEU A 205 -6.49 10.86 -3.31
C LEU A 205 -6.04 12.15 -4.00
N CYS A 206 -5.52 12.06 -5.23
CA CYS A 206 -5.05 13.21 -6.00
C CYS A 206 -6.23 14.04 -6.51
N TRP A 207 -6.06 15.36 -6.52
CA TRP A 207 -7.07 16.27 -7.06
C TRP A 207 -7.23 16.19 -8.58
N MET A 208 -6.24 15.67 -9.29
CA MET A 208 -6.29 15.51 -10.75
C MET A 208 -7.07 14.26 -11.19
N LYS A 209 -7.51 13.39 -10.26
CA LYS A 209 -8.33 12.24 -10.66
C LYS A 209 -9.69 12.72 -11.19
N GLY A 210 -9.90 12.57 -12.49
CA GLY A 210 -11.14 12.94 -13.17
C GLY A 210 -11.32 14.44 -13.45
N GLU A 211 -10.28 15.27 -13.23
CA GLU A 211 -10.24 16.65 -13.70
C GLU A 211 -9.44 16.75 -15.00
N LYS A 212 -9.59 17.85 -15.74
CA LYS A 212 -8.80 18.09 -16.96
C LYS A 212 -7.32 18.17 -16.60
N ASP A 213 -6.54 17.26 -17.18
CA ASP A 213 -5.10 17.19 -16.93
C ASP A 213 -4.39 18.47 -17.34
N ASP A 214 -3.34 18.83 -16.59
CA ASP A 214 -2.40 19.88 -17.00
C ASP A 214 -1.64 19.47 -18.29
N CYS A 215 -1.50 18.16 -18.55
CA CYS A 215 -0.87 17.57 -19.72
C CYS A 215 -1.52 16.22 -20.06
N GLU A 216 -1.99 16.05 -21.30
CA GLU A 216 -2.66 14.83 -21.77
C GLU A 216 -1.74 13.59 -21.78
N PHE A 217 -0.43 13.81 -21.87
CA PHE A 217 0.58 12.74 -21.90
C PHE A 217 1.20 12.44 -20.53
N ASP A 218 0.77 13.12 -19.46
CA ASP A 218 1.23 12.80 -18.11
C ASP A 218 0.51 11.54 -17.61
N HIS A 219 1.20 10.42 -17.46
CA HIS A 219 0.58 9.18 -16.96
C HIS A 219 0.44 9.12 -15.42
N GLY A 220 1.02 10.08 -14.69
CA GLY A 220 1.06 10.04 -13.23
C GLY A 220 1.97 8.91 -12.70
N GLY A 221 1.69 8.41 -11.49
CA GLY A 221 2.46 7.30 -10.90
C GLY A 221 3.75 7.71 -10.18
N TYR A 222 3.95 9.00 -9.94
CA TYR A 222 5.10 9.56 -9.21
C TYR A 222 4.64 10.50 -8.08
N PHE A 223 5.59 10.90 -7.26
CA PHE A 223 5.43 11.78 -6.11
C PHE A 223 6.16 13.10 -6.35
N LEU A 224 5.60 14.18 -5.81
CA LEU A 224 6.24 15.48 -5.81
C LEU A 224 6.79 15.77 -4.41
N ILE A 225 8.11 15.73 -4.27
CA ILE A 225 8.82 15.95 -3.00
C ILE A 225 9.73 17.17 -3.14
N LYS A 226 9.44 18.24 -2.39
CA LYS A 226 10.17 19.52 -2.48
C LYS A 226 10.29 20.04 -3.93
N GLY A 227 9.21 19.90 -4.71
CA GLY A 227 9.14 20.26 -6.13
C GLY A 227 9.81 19.28 -7.11
N ALA A 228 10.54 18.28 -6.62
CA ALA A 228 11.15 17.27 -7.47
C ALA A 228 10.21 16.08 -7.66
N GLU A 229 10.16 15.54 -8.88
CA GLU A 229 9.45 14.32 -9.22
C GLU A 229 10.27 13.10 -8.78
N LYS A 230 9.61 12.16 -8.09
CA LYS A 230 10.23 10.95 -7.56
C LYS A 230 9.31 9.76 -7.79
N THR A 231 9.88 8.64 -8.20
CA THR A 231 9.14 7.40 -8.48
C THR A 231 9.79 6.26 -7.72
N PHE A 232 8.97 5.32 -7.23
CA PHE A 232 9.47 4.06 -6.71
C PHE A 232 9.60 3.05 -7.85
N ILE A 233 10.74 2.35 -7.88
CA ILE A 233 10.96 1.25 -8.81
C ILE A 233 10.62 -0.03 -8.06
N ALA A 234 9.89 -0.94 -8.71
CA ALA A 234 9.57 -2.23 -8.13
C ALA A 234 10.87 -2.98 -7.80
N GLN A 235 10.93 -3.51 -6.58
CA GLN A 235 12.05 -4.32 -6.13
C GLN A 235 11.65 -5.79 -6.14
N GLU A 236 12.40 -6.60 -6.87
CA GLU A 236 12.25 -8.05 -6.85
C GLU A 236 12.89 -8.63 -5.58
N GLN A 237 12.24 -9.61 -4.99
CA GLN A 237 12.74 -10.35 -3.83
C GLN A 237 12.53 -11.85 -4.05
N LEU A 238 13.48 -12.65 -3.58
CA LEU A 238 13.35 -14.11 -3.59
C LEU A 238 12.30 -14.53 -2.56
N TYR A 239 11.30 -15.28 -3.02
CA TYR A 239 10.31 -15.87 -2.13
C TYR A 239 10.89 -17.15 -1.51
N LEU A 240 11.34 -17.05 -0.25
CA LEU A 240 11.71 -18.21 0.55
C LEU A 240 10.41 -18.79 1.14
N LYS A 241 10.02 -19.98 0.66
CA LYS A 241 8.93 -20.79 1.22
C LYS A 241 9.31 -21.36 2.59
#